data_AF-A0A942JTV0-F1
#
_entry.id   AF-A0A942JTV0-F1
#
_cell.length_a   1.000
_cell.length_b   1.000
_cell.length_c   1.000
_cell.angle_alpha   90.00
_cell.angle_beta   90.00
_cell.angle_gamma   90.00
#
_symmetry.space_group_name_H-M   'P 1'
#
loop_
_entity.id
_entity.type
_entity.pdbx_description
1 polymer ?
#
loop_
_entity_poly.entity_id
_entity_poly.type
_entity_poly.pdbx_seq_one_letter_code
_entity_poly.pdbx_strand_id
1 'polypeptide(L)'
;GEPGIEGVTVNLWSVDELCAPVAIIDTMLTDANGYFLFDSLKAGDYKVQFVLPDGDWFFTMQYAGTDDTIDSNANPATGITDCVTLAAGASDLTIDAGMYQMQELCWADETAWAYGDDYAKPNWDYVNNRFWGWTNGPLSEGSYEWDLYAGAGANILSNGTVIGKVYVDYEDGCVTVTYEVDEGYAIGEAHLWVGNDVLPKVKRGRTSVYTNAPGQFPYGDSYGFDPVDSSTWESTWTWTQCGFKGDIYVAAHAVVWGQVECTDNMIE
;
A
#
# COMPACT_ATOMS: atom_id res chain seq x y z
N GLY A 1 -19.15 14.97 -0.46
CA GLY A 1 -18.78 15.20 0.93
C GLY A 1 -18.09 13.97 1.43
N GLU A 2 -17.12 14.14 2.31
CA GLU A 2 -16.52 13.03 3.06
C GLU A 2 -17.58 12.39 3.96
N PRO A 3 -17.52 11.08 4.24
CA PRO A 3 -18.46 10.44 5.14
C PRO A 3 -18.29 10.96 6.58
N GLY A 4 -19.40 11.12 7.30
CA GLY A 4 -19.35 11.43 8.72
C GLY A 4 -18.83 10.25 9.55
N ILE A 5 -18.27 10.55 10.72
CA ILE A 5 -17.68 9.55 11.62
C ILE A 5 -18.64 9.31 12.78
N GLU A 6 -19.16 8.09 12.90
CA GLU A 6 -20.05 7.67 13.99
C GLU A 6 -19.28 7.47 15.31
N GLY A 7 -19.92 7.78 16.44
CA GLY A 7 -19.41 7.43 17.77
C GLY A 7 -18.28 8.33 18.28
N VAL A 8 -17.99 9.46 17.62
CA VAL A 8 -17.05 10.48 18.12
C VAL A 8 -17.65 11.13 19.37
N THR A 9 -16.88 11.20 20.45
CA THR A 9 -17.32 11.89 21.66
C THR A 9 -17.21 13.40 21.47
N VAL A 10 -18.33 14.09 21.71
CA VAL A 10 -18.42 15.56 21.65
C VAL A 10 -18.84 16.07 23.02
N ASN A 11 -18.04 16.95 23.61
CA ASN A 11 -18.29 17.56 24.92
C ASN A 11 -18.64 19.04 24.77
N LEU A 12 -19.67 19.49 25.49
CA LEU A 12 -20.00 20.89 25.63
C LEU A 12 -19.39 21.44 26.92
N TRP A 13 -18.62 22.52 26.79
CA TRP A 13 -17.97 23.21 27.90
C TRP A 13 -18.67 24.53 28.21
N SER A 14 -18.94 24.79 29.49
CA SER A 14 -19.15 26.16 29.98
C SER A 14 -17.83 26.90 30.01
N VAL A 15 -17.86 28.22 29.78
CA VAL A 15 -16.67 29.07 29.80
C VAL A 15 -16.78 30.22 30.82
N ASP A 16 -15.64 30.83 31.15
CA ASP A 16 -15.60 32.08 31.92
C ASP A 16 -15.78 33.31 31.01
N GLU A 17 -15.71 34.52 31.59
CA GLU A 17 -15.87 35.79 30.86
C GLU A 17 -14.78 36.04 29.80
N LEU A 18 -13.68 35.27 29.81
CA LEU A 18 -12.60 35.33 28.83
C LEU A 18 -12.66 34.14 27.84
N CYS A 19 -13.77 33.40 27.81
CA CYS A 19 -13.96 32.21 27.00
C CYS A 19 -12.98 31.06 27.31
N ALA A 20 -12.40 31.02 28.52
CA ALA A 20 -11.61 29.89 28.97
C ALA A 20 -12.54 28.73 29.40
N PRO A 21 -12.29 27.48 29.01
CA PRO A 21 -13.12 26.34 29.40
C PRO A 21 -13.06 26.12 30.92
N VAL A 22 -14.23 25.97 31.55
CA VAL A 22 -14.39 25.81 33.00
C VAL A 22 -14.79 24.39 33.38
N ALA A 23 -15.86 23.87 32.78
CA ALA A 23 -16.39 22.54 33.07
C ALA A 23 -17.15 21.96 31.87
N ILE A 24 -17.09 20.65 31.69
CA ILE A 24 -17.99 19.92 30.80
C ILE A 24 -19.38 19.93 31.44
N ILE A 25 -20.36 20.40 30.70
CA ILE A 25 -21.76 20.50 31.14
C ILE A 25 -22.67 19.53 30.41
N ASP A 26 -22.23 18.99 29.27
CA ASP A 26 -22.93 17.93 28.54
C ASP A 26 -21.98 17.14 27.63
N THR A 27 -22.35 15.92 27.26
CA THR A 27 -21.59 15.02 26.38
C THR A 27 -22.54 14.18 25.52
N MET A 28 -22.20 14.01 24.24
CA MET A 28 -22.89 13.07 23.35
C MET A 28 -21.92 12.36 22.40
N LEU A 29 -22.47 11.44 21.61
CA LEU A 29 -21.78 10.77 20.51
C LEU A 29 -22.37 11.22 19.18
N THR A 30 -21.54 11.35 18.16
CA THR A 30 -22.03 11.53 16.79
C THR A 30 -22.82 10.31 16.30
N ASP A 31 -23.85 10.56 15.49
CA ASP A 31 -24.68 9.51 14.90
C ASP A 31 -24.03 8.80 13.69
N ALA A 32 -24.73 7.85 13.07
CA ALA A 32 -24.25 7.10 11.91
C ALA A 32 -23.89 7.96 10.68
N ASN A 33 -24.32 9.23 10.64
CA ASN A 33 -23.98 10.18 9.60
C ASN A 33 -22.96 11.24 10.09
N GLY A 34 -22.42 11.09 11.30
CA GLY A 34 -21.47 12.01 11.91
C GLY A 34 -22.09 13.23 12.60
N TYR A 35 -23.42 13.33 12.69
CA TYR A 35 -24.09 14.49 13.25
C TYR A 35 -24.19 14.44 14.78
N PHE A 36 -24.17 15.62 15.40
CA PHE A 36 -24.37 15.81 16.84
C PHE A 36 -25.29 17.01 17.08
N LEU A 37 -26.00 17.06 18.22
CA LEU A 37 -26.84 18.20 18.60
C LEU A 37 -26.93 18.39 20.12
N PHE A 38 -26.48 19.55 20.60
CA PHE A 38 -26.81 20.04 21.95
C PHE A 38 -28.00 20.99 21.84
N ASP A 39 -29.16 20.60 22.35
CA ASP A 39 -30.36 21.42 22.33
C ASP A 39 -30.64 22.09 23.69
N SER A 40 -31.67 22.92 23.74
CA SER A 40 -32.17 23.52 24.98
C SER A 40 -31.13 24.32 25.79
N LEU A 41 -30.08 24.80 25.12
CA LEU A 41 -29.03 25.63 25.72
C LEU A 41 -29.57 27.00 26.10
N LYS A 42 -29.09 27.52 27.23
CA LYS A 42 -29.36 28.91 27.61
C LYS A 42 -28.54 29.84 26.72
N ALA A 43 -28.96 31.08 26.62
CA ALA A 43 -28.10 32.10 26.02
C ALA A 43 -26.81 32.24 26.84
N GLY A 44 -25.67 32.29 26.17
CA GLY A 44 -24.36 32.31 26.80
C GLY A 44 -23.25 31.88 25.85
N ASP A 45 -22.05 31.81 26.40
CA ASP A 45 -20.85 31.41 25.68
C ASP A 45 -20.47 29.96 26.02
N TYR A 46 -19.98 29.25 25.01
CA TYR A 46 -19.66 27.83 25.07
C TYR A 46 -18.41 27.51 24.27
N LYS A 47 -17.85 26.33 24.54
CA LYS A 47 -16.88 25.68 23.65
C LYS A 47 -17.32 24.24 23.41
N VAL A 48 -17.07 23.77 22.19
CA VAL A 48 -17.26 22.36 21.84
C VAL A 48 -15.90 21.70 21.78
N GLN A 49 -15.79 20.50 22.34
CA GLN A 49 -14.59 19.68 22.25
C GLN A 49 -14.94 18.37 21.58
N PHE A 50 -14.23 18.07 20.51
CA PHE A 50 -14.21 16.77 19.88
C PHE A 50 -13.09 15.95 20.48
N VAL A 51 -13.37 14.68 20.79
CA VAL A 51 -12.36 13.73 21.25
C VAL A 51 -12.09 12.77 20.10
N LEU A 52 -10.82 12.64 19.73
CA LEU A 52 -10.42 11.68 18.70
C LEU A 52 -10.83 10.26 19.12
N PRO A 53 -11.36 9.44 18.21
CA PRO A 53 -11.56 8.02 18.47
C PRO A 53 -10.25 7.31 18.85
N ASP A 54 -10.37 6.12 19.45
CA ASP A 54 -9.21 5.25 19.63
C ASP A 54 -8.58 4.87 18.27
N GLY A 55 -7.26 4.69 18.25
CA GLY A 55 -6.48 4.46 17.03
C GLY A 55 -5.71 5.72 16.59
N ASP A 56 -5.00 5.63 15.46
CA ASP A 56 -4.17 6.72 14.92
C ASP A 56 -5.00 7.78 14.18
N TRP A 57 -6.00 8.34 14.87
CA TRP A 57 -6.80 9.45 14.37
C TRP A 57 -6.13 10.80 14.65
N PHE A 58 -6.30 11.73 13.72
CA PHE A 58 -5.79 13.09 13.78
C PHE A 58 -6.85 14.08 13.32
N PHE A 59 -6.81 15.30 13.86
CA PHE A 59 -7.63 16.41 13.34
C PHE A 59 -7.05 16.96 12.04
N THR A 60 -7.92 17.36 11.12
CA THR A 60 -7.54 18.18 9.96
C THR A 60 -7.16 19.61 10.40
N MET A 61 -6.65 20.41 9.47
CA MET A 61 -6.32 21.81 9.75
C MET A 61 -7.59 22.62 10.03
N GLN A 62 -7.56 23.38 11.13
CA GLN A 62 -8.64 24.30 11.49
C GLN A 62 -8.76 25.42 10.44
N TYR A 63 -10.00 25.75 10.07
CA TYR A 63 -10.34 26.79 9.09
C TYR A 63 -9.63 26.63 7.74
N ALA A 64 -9.48 25.38 7.29
CA ALA A 64 -8.89 25.09 6.00
C ALA A 64 -9.82 25.54 4.86
N GLY A 65 -9.24 26.23 3.87
CA GLY A 65 -9.99 26.71 2.70
C GLY A 65 -10.55 28.12 2.89
N THR A 66 -11.63 28.42 2.18
CA THR A 66 -12.26 29.76 2.17
C THR A 66 -13.78 29.70 2.37
N ASP A 67 -14.31 28.51 2.66
CA ASP A 67 -15.74 28.27 2.87
C ASP A 67 -15.95 27.83 4.31
N ASP A 68 -16.24 28.82 5.15
CA ASP A 68 -16.43 28.67 6.59
C ASP A 68 -17.66 27.81 6.95
N THR A 69 -18.43 27.33 5.95
CA THR A 69 -19.59 26.43 6.17
C THR A 69 -19.25 24.95 6.06
N ILE A 70 -18.02 24.62 5.67
CA ILE A 70 -17.55 23.25 5.47
C ILE A 70 -16.15 23.01 6.05
N ASP A 71 -15.60 23.98 6.78
CA ASP A 71 -14.28 23.88 7.39
C ASP A 71 -14.32 23.22 8.78
N SER A 72 -13.14 22.88 9.29
CA SER A 72 -13.01 22.33 10.66
C SER A 72 -12.86 23.47 11.65
N ASN A 73 -13.68 23.52 12.69
CA ASN A 73 -13.53 24.52 13.76
C ASN A 73 -12.71 23.99 14.95
N ALA A 74 -12.43 22.69 14.98
CA ALA A 74 -11.62 22.09 16.05
C ALA A 74 -10.15 22.48 15.93
N ASN A 75 -9.57 22.97 17.01
CA ASN A 75 -8.13 23.21 17.07
C ASN A 75 -7.37 21.87 16.98
N PRO A 76 -6.39 21.67 16.07
CA PRO A 76 -5.84 20.35 15.81
C PRO A 76 -5.05 19.76 16.98
N ALA A 77 -4.59 20.60 17.92
CA ALA A 77 -3.83 20.17 19.08
C ALA A 77 -4.71 19.80 20.29
N THR A 78 -5.95 20.30 20.34
CA THR A 78 -6.80 20.14 21.54
C THR A 78 -8.19 19.56 21.25
N GLY A 79 -8.63 19.58 19.99
CA GLY A 79 -9.99 19.24 19.59
C GLY A 79 -11.04 20.26 20.02
N ILE A 80 -10.64 21.39 20.62
CA ILE A 80 -11.55 22.40 21.16
C ILE A 80 -11.74 23.53 20.14
N THR A 81 -12.98 23.97 19.99
CA THR A 81 -13.32 25.11 19.14
C THR A 81 -12.91 26.46 19.73
N ASP A 82 -13.00 27.51 18.92
CA ASP A 82 -13.11 28.86 19.45
C ASP A 82 -14.43 29.08 20.21
N CYS A 83 -14.57 30.24 20.84
CA CYS A 83 -15.74 30.56 21.65
C CYS A 83 -16.99 30.71 20.78
N VAL A 84 -18.06 30.00 21.16
CA VAL A 84 -19.37 30.04 20.49
C VAL A 84 -20.34 30.82 21.36
N THR A 85 -20.85 31.94 20.85
CA THR A 85 -21.83 32.79 21.55
C THR A 85 -23.24 32.51 21.03
N LEU A 86 -24.12 32.02 21.90
CA LEU A 86 -25.52 31.79 21.58
C LEU A 86 -26.42 32.87 22.20
N ALA A 87 -27.13 33.63 21.36
CA ALA A 87 -28.21 34.49 21.80
C ALA A 87 -29.46 33.69 22.16
N ALA A 88 -30.39 34.29 22.91
CA ALA A 88 -31.63 33.63 23.28
C ALA A 88 -32.45 33.24 22.05
N GLY A 89 -32.70 31.94 21.88
CA GLY A 89 -33.44 31.39 20.74
C GLY A 89 -32.62 31.25 19.44
N ALA A 90 -31.31 31.49 19.48
CA ALA A 90 -30.41 31.23 18.35
C ALA A 90 -30.01 29.75 18.29
N SER A 91 -29.56 29.33 17.10
CA SER A 91 -28.94 28.02 16.85
C SER A 91 -27.70 28.22 16.00
N ASP A 92 -26.64 27.48 16.31
CA ASP A 92 -25.43 27.38 15.51
C ASP A 92 -25.24 25.89 15.13
N LEU A 93 -25.21 25.61 13.83
CA LEU A 93 -25.08 24.27 13.26
C LEU A 93 -23.86 24.17 12.33
N THR A 94 -22.93 25.13 12.41
CA THR A 94 -21.70 25.14 11.60
C THR A 94 -20.50 24.70 12.41
N ILE A 95 -20.72 24.00 13.54
CA ILE A 95 -19.65 23.54 14.43
C ILE A 95 -19.25 22.13 14.04
N ASP A 96 -18.16 22.01 13.31
CA ASP A 96 -17.70 20.76 12.71
C ASP A 96 -16.21 20.49 13.03
N ALA A 97 -15.80 19.24 12.91
CA ALA A 97 -14.41 18.82 13.06
C ALA A 97 -14.04 17.78 12.02
N GLY A 98 -13.11 18.14 11.13
CA GLY A 98 -12.52 17.17 10.22
C GLY A 98 -11.50 16.30 10.95
N MET A 99 -11.54 14.99 10.69
CA MET A 99 -10.58 14.02 11.20
C MET A 99 -10.15 13.09 10.08
N TYR A 100 -8.90 12.61 10.17
CA TYR A 100 -8.39 11.56 9.31
C TYR A 100 -7.66 10.54 10.16
N GLN A 101 -7.71 9.28 9.74
CA GLN A 101 -6.95 8.21 10.37
C GLN A 101 -5.66 8.00 9.58
N MET A 102 -4.50 8.07 10.23
CA MET A 102 -3.31 7.46 9.63
C MET A 102 -3.51 5.95 9.71
N GLN A 103 -3.56 5.30 8.55
CA GLN A 103 -3.40 3.86 8.52
C GLN A 103 -1.92 3.55 8.75
N GLU A 104 -1.58 2.74 9.76
CA GLU A 104 -0.30 2.04 9.73
C GLU A 104 -0.31 1.17 8.47
N LEU A 105 0.56 1.50 7.51
CA LEU A 105 0.83 0.66 6.36
C LEU A 105 1.84 -0.39 6.83
N CYS A 106 1.40 -1.63 7.02
CA CYS A 106 2.31 -2.75 7.17
C CYS A 106 2.63 -3.34 5.81
N TRP A 107 3.77 -4.01 5.75
CA TRP A 107 4.29 -4.66 4.56
C TRP A 107 4.14 -6.17 4.73
N ALA A 108 3.39 -6.81 3.85
CA ALA A 108 3.31 -8.26 3.78
C ALA A 108 4.15 -8.76 2.60
N ASP A 109 4.92 -9.83 2.81
CA ASP A 109 5.65 -10.49 1.74
C ASP A 109 4.72 -11.37 0.89
N GLU A 110 4.89 -11.26 -0.42
CA GLU A 110 4.21 -12.10 -1.39
C GLU A 110 5.21 -12.58 -2.45
N THR A 111 4.95 -13.77 -3.00
CA THR A 111 5.73 -14.30 -4.11
C THR A 111 5.18 -13.77 -5.43
N ALA A 112 6.06 -13.27 -6.29
CA ALA A 112 5.72 -12.79 -7.62
C ALA A 112 6.51 -13.49 -8.73
N TRP A 113 5.86 -13.72 -9.88
CA TRP A 113 6.49 -14.29 -11.08
C TRP A 113 6.05 -13.54 -12.33
N ALA A 114 6.98 -13.34 -13.26
CA ALA A 114 6.65 -12.76 -14.56
C ALA A 114 5.92 -13.77 -15.46
N TYR A 115 4.81 -13.33 -16.04
CA TYR A 115 4.00 -14.12 -16.96
C TYR A 115 4.02 -13.46 -18.35
N GLY A 116 4.74 -14.07 -19.29
CA GLY A 116 4.89 -13.56 -20.64
C GLY A 116 3.92 -14.10 -21.67
N ASP A 117 2.63 -14.18 -21.33
CA ASP A 117 1.55 -14.62 -22.23
C ASP A 117 1.90 -15.91 -23.00
N ASP A 118 2.04 -15.79 -24.33
CA ASP A 118 2.33 -16.90 -25.25
C ASP A 118 3.67 -17.59 -24.96
N TYR A 119 4.58 -16.94 -24.24
CA TYR A 119 5.90 -17.46 -23.87
C TYR A 119 5.89 -18.23 -22.55
N ALA A 120 4.88 -18.01 -21.70
CA ALA A 120 4.88 -18.50 -20.33
C ALA A 120 4.58 -20.00 -20.27
N LYS A 121 5.50 -20.74 -19.63
CA LYS A 121 5.37 -22.19 -19.40
C LYS A 121 5.45 -22.47 -17.91
N PRO A 122 4.48 -23.19 -17.32
CA PRO A 122 4.53 -23.54 -15.91
C PRO A 122 5.79 -24.31 -15.54
N ASN A 123 6.49 -23.86 -14.50
CA ASN A 123 7.76 -24.47 -14.09
C ASN A 123 7.61 -25.97 -13.75
N TRP A 124 6.46 -26.36 -13.18
CA TRP A 124 6.16 -27.76 -12.81
C TRP A 124 6.11 -28.74 -13.99
N ASP A 125 6.12 -28.27 -15.24
CA ASP A 125 6.22 -29.14 -16.42
C ASP A 125 7.65 -29.67 -16.58
N TYR A 126 8.62 -29.03 -15.92
CA TYR A 126 10.05 -29.31 -16.03
C TYR A 126 10.68 -29.82 -14.73
N VAL A 127 10.02 -29.61 -13.59
CA VAL A 127 10.51 -30.01 -12.27
C VAL A 127 9.50 -30.89 -11.54
N ASN A 128 9.99 -31.82 -10.72
CA ASN A 128 9.12 -32.68 -9.92
C ASN A 128 8.78 -32.02 -8.58
N ASN A 129 8.05 -30.90 -8.62
CA ASN A 129 7.44 -30.26 -7.45
C ASN A 129 6.14 -29.53 -7.87
N ARG A 130 5.43 -28.97 -6.89
CA ARG A 130 4.18 -28.21 -7.13
C ARG A 130 4.34 -26.71 -6.87
N PHE A 131 5.58 -26.21 -6.79
CA PHE A 131 5.78 -24.79 -6.61
C PHE A 131 5.40 -24.08 -7.91
N TRP A 132 4.55 -23.08 -7.75
CA TRP A 132 4.04 -22.30 -8.86
C TRP A 132 5.10 -21.36 -9.42
N GLY A 133 4.85 -20.84 -10.62
CA GLY A 133 5.73 -19.93 -11.33
C GLY A 133 5.95 -20.33 -12.78
N TRP A 134 6.55 -19.44 -13.55
CA TRP A 134 6.73 -19.61 -14.98
C TRP A 134 8.18 -19.42 -15.42
N THR A 135 8.54 -20.11 -16.49
CA THR A 135 9.67 -19.76 -17.34
C THR A 135 9.12 -19.30 -18.68
N ASN A 136 9.72 -18.26 -19.26
CA ASN A 136 9.26 -17.61 -20.47
C ASN A 136 10.23 -17.91 -21.61
N GLY A 137 9.75 -18.52 -22.68
CA GLY A 137 10.52 -18.76 -23.90
C GLY A 137 10.13 -20.04 -24.65
N PRO A 138 10.83 -20.38 -25.75
CA PRO A 138 12.05 -19.74 -26.25
C PRO A 138 11.82 -18.31 -26.75
N LEU A 139 12.78 -17.42 -26.50
CA LEU A 139 12.79 -16.03 -26.96
C LEU A 139 13.95 -15.86 -27.93
N SER A 140 13.67 -15.35 -29.12
CA SER A 140 14.69 -14.86 -30.03
C SER A 140 15.09 -13.42 -29.65
N GLU A 141 16.04 -12.82 -30.36
CA GLU A 141 16.36 -11.40 -30.15
C GLU A 141 15.14 -10.51 -30.40
N GLY A 142 14.93 -9.53 -29.51
CA GLY A 142 13.76 -8.67 -29.45
C GLY A 142 13.54 -8.09 -28.05
N SER A 143 12.52 -7.25 -27.95
CA SER A 143 12.05 -6.66 -26.69
C SER A 143 10.73 -7.28 -26.28
N TYR A 144 10.60 -7.60 -25.00
CA TYR A 144 9.44 -8.26 -24.41
C TYR A 144 9.00 -7.52 -23.16
N GLU A 145 7.69 -7.48 -22.92
CA GLU A 145 7.06 -6.88 -21.75
C GLU A 145 6.09 -7.89 -21.16
N TRP A 146 6.25 -8.21 -19.88
CA TRP A 146 5.45 -9.22 -19.17
C TRP A 146 4.89 -8.64 -17.89
N ASP A 147 3.68 -9.04 -17.54
CA ASP A 147 3.10 -8.68 -16.25
C ASP A 147 3.77 -9.47 -15.12
N LEU A 148 4.02 -8.80 -14.00
CA LEU A 148 4.53 -9.39 -12.77
C LEU A 148 3.35 -9.71 -11.84
N TYR A 149 3.02 -10.99 -11.70
CA TYR A 149 1.89 -11.44 -10.88
C TYR A 149 2.33 -11.83 -9.48
N ALA A 150 1.88 -11.10 -8.46
CA ALA A 150 1.98 -11.47 -7.05
C ALA A 150 0.83 -12.42 -6.66
N GLY A 151 1.10 -13.47 -5.88
CA GLY A 151 0.06 -14.31 -5.28
C GLY A 151 -0.72 -15.22 -6.25
N ALA A 152 -0.25 -15.39 -7.50
CA ALA A 152 -0.89 -16.25 -8.51
C ALA A 152 -0.63 -17.77 -8.28
N GLY A 153 -0.83 -18.20 -7.03
CA GLY A 153 -0.60 -19.56 -6.56
C GLY A 153 -1.25 -20.63 -7.45
N ALA A 154 -0.54 -21.76 -7.59
CA ALA A 154 -0.90 -22.86 -8.50
C ALA A 154 -0.97 -22.46 -10.00
N ASN A 155 -0.28 -21.38 -10.39
CA ASN A 155 -0.28 -20.81 -11.75
C ASN A 155 -1.69 -20.38 -12.20
N ILE A 156 -2.52 -19.90 -11.27
CA ILE A 156 -3.86 -19.39 -11.55
C ILE A 156 -3.80 -17.86 -11.53
N LEU A 157 -3.78 -17.23 -12.71
CA LEU A 157 -3.63 -15.77 -12.83
C LEU A 157 -4.76 -15.01 -12.12
N SER A 158 -5.99 -15.53 -12.12
CA SER A 158 -7.12 -14.89 -11.43
C SER A 158 -7.01 -14.90 -9.90
N ASN A 159 -6.08 -15.66 -9.33
CA ASN A 159 -5.78 -15.61 -7.89
C ASN A 159 -4.76 -14.52 -7.56
N GLY A 160 -3.99 -14.07 -8.55
CA GLY A 160 -2.93 -13.08 -8.35
C GLY A 160 -3.33 -11.67 -8.73
N THR A 161 -2.48 -10.74 -8.33
CA THR A 161 -2.57 -9.32 -8.65
C THR A 161 -1.39 -8.95 -9.55
N VAL A 162 -1.64 -8.21 -10.63
CA VAL A 162 -0.55 -7.58 -11.40
C VAL A 162 -0.04 -6.42 -10.57
N ILE A 163 1.26 -6.42 -10.27
CA ILE A 163 1.92 -5.46 -9.39
C ILE A 163 3.05 -4.71 -10.07
N GLY A 164 3.08 -4.76 -11.39
CA GLY A 164 4.15 -4.19 -12.20
C GLY A 164 4.49 -5.06 -13.41
N LYS A 165 5.68 -4.81 -13.97
CA LYS A 165 6.14 -5.39 -15.23
C LYS A 165 7.58 -5.88 -15.16
N VAL A 166 7.88 -6.84 -16.02
CA VAL A 166 9.23 -7.27 -16.33
C VAL A 166 9.48 -7.06 -17.81
N TYR A 167 10.51 -6.27 -18.11
CA TYR A 167 10.99 -6.02 -19.47
C TYR A 167 12.20 -6.89 -19.74
N VAL A 168 12.26 -7.46 -20.94
CA VAL A 168 13.42 -8.22 -21.41
C VAL A 168 13.83 -7.69 -22.77
N ASP A 169 15.01 -7.10 -22.85
CA ASP A 169 15.64 -6.67 -24.09
C ASP A 169 16.77 -7.63 -24.43
N TYR A 170 16.65 -8.33 -25.56
CA TYR A 170 17.67 -9.26 -26.07
C TYR A 170 18.16 -8.81 -27.44
N GLU A 171 19.38 -8.27 -27.51
CA GLU A 171 19.98 -7.77 -28.76
C GLU A 171 21.47 -8.13 -28.82
N ASP A 172 21.95 -8.58 -29.98
CA ASP A 172 23.37 -8.88 -30.25
C ASP A 172 24.03 -9.79 -29.20
N GLY A 173 23.30 -10.80 -28.70
CA GLY A 173 23.81 -11.68 -27.65
C GLY A 173 23.80 -11.09 -26.23
N CYS A 174 23.31 -9.86 -26.03
CA CYS A 174 23.16 -9.17 -24.75
C CYS A 174 21.71 -9.15 -24.28
N VAL A 175 21.47 -9.60 -23.05
CA VAL A 175 20.16 -9.60 -22.42
C VAL A 175 20.15 -8.63 -21.26
N THR A 176 19.19 -7.71 -21.26
CA THR A 176 18.83 -6.87 -20.12
C THR A 176 17.45 -7.27 -19.63
N VAL A 177 17.31 -7.48 -18.32
CA VAL A 177 16.04 -7.77 -17.65
C VAL A 177 15.79 -6.69 -16.61
N THR A 178 14.66 -6.01 -16.70
CA THR A 178 14.26 -4.93 -15.79
C THR A 178 12.92 -5.26 -15.14
N TYR A 179 12.88 -5.26 -13.82
CA TYR A 179 11.65 -5.37 -13.03
C TYR A 179 11.24 -3.96 -12.65
N GLU A 180 9.98 -3.60 -12.85
CA GLU A 180 9.36 -2.38 -12.36
C GLU A 180 8.12 -2.79 -11.57
N VAL A 181 7.97 -2.33 -10.33
CA VAL A 181 6.74 -2.53 -9.55
C VAL A 181 5.96 -1.23 -9.41
N ASP A 182 4.64 -1.38 -9.42
CA ASP A 182 3.69 -0.26 -9.31
C ASP A 182 3.68 0.33 -7.88
N GLU A 183 3.15 1.54 -7.76
CA GLU A 183 2.95 2.23 -6.46
C GLU A 183 2.24 1.33 -5.44
N GLY A 184 2.73 1.33 -4.19
CA GLY A 184 2.22 0.48 -3.11
C GLY A 184 2.88 -0.89 -3.00
N TYR A 185 3.81 -1.22 -3.90
CA TYR A 185 4.63 -2.43 -3.86
C TYR A 185 6.12 -2.11 -3.90
N ALA A 186 6.93 -2.95 -3.25
CA ALA A 186 8.39 -2.87 -3.30
C ALA A 186 9.00 -4.26 -3.56
N ILE A 187 10.14 -4.33 -4.26
CA ILE A 187 10.89 -5.57 -4.45
C ILE A 187 11.80 -5.79 -3.23
N GLY A 188 11.55 -6.84 -2.46
CA GLY A 188 12.41 -7.28 -1.35
C GLY A 188 13.59 -8.13 -1.83
N GLU A 189 13.35 -9.03 -2.79
CA GLU A 189 14.37 -9.88 -3.40
C GLU A 189 14.07 -10.13 -4.88
N ALA A 190 15.10 -10.15 -5.72
CA ALA A 190 14.97 -10.56 -7.12
C ALA A 190 15.73 -11.88 -7.36
N HIS A 191 15.10 -12.82 -8.06
CA HIS A 191 15.67 -14.10 -8.46
C HIS A 191 15.44 -14.31 -9.95
N LEU A 192 16.52 -14.38 -10.72
CA LEU A 192 16.50 -14.40 -12.17
C LEU A 192 17.33 -15.56 -12.74
N TRP A 193 16.73 -16.29 -13.66
CA TRP A 193 17.43 -17.18 -14.58
C TRP A 193 17.29 -16.65 -16.01
N VAL A 194 18.43 -16.57 -16.72
CA VAL A 194 18.50 -16.35 -18.16
C VAL A 194 19.45 -17.39 -18.74
N GLY A 195 19.02 -18.15 -19.75
CA GLY A 195 19.90 -19.11 -20.41
C GLY A 195 19.24 -19.85 -21.57
N ASN A 196 20.03 -20.63 -22.31
CA ASN A 196 19.52 -21.43 -23.43
C ASN A 196 18.76 -22.71 -22.99
N ASP A 197 18.78 -23.02 -21.70
CA ASP A 197 18.03 -24.09 -21.06
C ASP A 197 16.76 -23.50 -20.41
N VAL A 198 15.66 -24.25 -20.41
CA VAL A 198 14.35 -23.80 -19.88
C VAL A 198 14.40 -23.29 -18.43
N LEU A 199 15.29 -23.86 -17.61
CA LEU A 199 15.50 -23.55 -16.20
C LEU A 199 16.96 -23.84 -15.83
N PRO A 200 17.48 -23.32 -14.71
CA PRO A 200 18.79 -23.72 -14.23
C PRO A 200 18.79 -25.19 -13.81
N LYS A 201 19.94 -25.84 -13.92
CA LYS A 201 20.15 -27.22 -13.49
C LYS A 201 21.01 -27.28 -12.24
N VAL A 202 20.58 -28.07 -11.26
CA VAL A 202 21.36 -28.38 -10.05
C VAL A 202 21.82 -29.83 -10.05
N LYS A 203 22.99 -30.09 -9.46
CA LYS A 203 23.49 -31.46 -9.30
C LYS A 203 22.72 -32.17 -8.19
N ARG A 204 22.13 -33.32 -8.51
CA ARG A 204 21.60 -34.29 -7.55
C ARG A 204 22.33 -35.62 -7.74
N GLY A 205 23.30 -35.87 -6.88
CA GLY A 205 24.20 -37.01 -7.02
C GLY A 205 25.02 -36.92 -8.31
N ARG A 206 24.86 -37.89 -9.21
CA ARG A 206 25.57 -37.96 -10.50
C ARG A 206 24.81 -37.31 -11.67
N THR A 207 23.57 -36.87 -11.46
CA THR A 207 22.71 -36.30 -12.49
C THR A 207 22.48 -34.81 -12.26
N SER A 208 22.25 -34.06 -13.33
CA SER A 208 21.78 -32.68 -13.27
C SER A 208 20.28 -32.65 -13.58
N VAL A 209 19.50 -31.98 -12.74
CA VAL A 209 18.05 -31.85 -12.89
C VAL A 209 17.66 -30.38 -12.85
N TYR A 210 16.58 -30.01 -13.55
CA TYR A 210 16.05 -28.65 -13.48
C TYR A 210 15.59 -28.29 -12.06
N THR A 211 15.71 -27.02 -11.72
CA THR A 211 15.18 -26.44 -10.49
C THR A 211 14.42 -25.14 -10.80
N ASN A 212 13.32 -24.92 -10.09
CA ASN A 212 12.58 -23.67 -10.07
C ASN A 212 12.65 -23.00 -8.69
N ALA A 213 13.50 -23.50 -7.78
CA ALA A 213 13.73 -22.87 -6.49
C ALA A 213 14.44 -21.52 -6.70
N PRO A 214 13.82 -20.37 -6.35
CA PRO A 214 14.38 -19.05 -6.65
C PRO A 214 15.80 -18.85 -6.10
N GLY A 215 16.06 -19.27 -4.86
CA GLY A 215 17.41 -19.22 -4.26
C GLY A 215 18.45 -20.17 -4.90
N GLN A 216 18.15 -20.82 -6.02
CA GLN A 216 19.11 -21.56 -6.86
C GLN A 216 19.31 -20.90 -8.22
N PHE A 217 18.67 -19.76 -8.47
CA PHE A 217 18.88 -18.97 -9.67
C PHE A 217 20.20 -18.21 -9.52
N PRO A 218 21.03 -18.14 -10.58
CA PRO A 218 22.40 -17.62 -10.48
C PRO A 218 22.45 -16.09 -10.46
N TYR A 219 21.35 -15.42 -10.81
CA TYR A 219 21.26 -13.98 -10.86
C TYR A 219 20.20 -13.52 -9.87
N GLY A 220 20.52 -12.51 -9.10
CA GLY A 220 19.65 -12.01 -8.04
C GLY A 220 20.47 -11.32 -6.99
N ASP A 221 19.86 -10.36 -6.33
CA ASP A 221 20.42 -9.70 -5.16
C ASP A 221 19.41 -9.80 -4.03
N SER A 222 19.92 -10.15 -2.86
CA SER A 222 19.20 -10.04 -1.59
C SER A 222 19.63 -8.70 -1.01
N TYR A 223 18.72 -7.72 -1.05
CA TYR A 223 18.90 -6.34 -0.59
C TYR A 223 19.73 -5.41 -1.49
N GLY A 224 19.00 -4.52 -2.18
CA GLY A 224 19.53 -3.30 -2.74
C GLY A 224 18.48 -2.56 -3.57
N PHE A 225 17.72 -1.64 -2.95
CA PHE A 225 17.09 -0.56 -3.72
C PHE A 225 17.52 0.81 -3.27
N ASP A 226 17.75 1.59 -4.32
CA ASP A 226 18.12 2.98 -4.42
C ASP A 226 17.15 3.84 -3.58
N PRO A 227 17.61 4.64 -2.60
CA PRO A 227 16.75 5.42 -1.71
C PRO A 227 16.11 6.65 -2.40
N VAL A 228 15.89 6.61 -3.72
CA VAL A 228 15.39 7.76 -4.47
C VAL A 228 13.87 7.74 -4.45
N ASP A 229 13.38 8.46 -3.45
CA ASP A 229 12.01 8.96 -3.30
C ASP A 229 11.09 8.11 -2.42
N SER A 230 11.15 8.40 -1.12
CA SER A 230 10.21 7.91 -0.11
C SER A 230 8.76 8.39 -0.31
N SER A 231 8.48 9.13 -1.39
CA SER A 231 7.12 9.59 -1.72
C SER A 231 6.37 8.70 -2.72
N THR A 232 7.04 7.81 -3.48
CA THR A 232 6.37 6.93 -4.47
C THR A 232 6.60 5.43 -4.27
N TRP A 233 7.60 5.03 -3.48
CA TRP A 233 7.94 3.61 -3.20
C TRP A 233 8.18 2.72 -4.44
N GLU A 234 8.28 3.30 -5.64
CA GLU A 234 8.58 2.59 -6.88
C GLU A 234 9.97 1.93 -6.75
N SER A 235 10.07 0.65 -7.12
CA SER A 235 11.35 -0.05 -7.11
C SER A 235 11.63 -0.73 -8.44
N THR A 236 12.83 -0.47 -8.96
CA THR A 236 13.28 -0.99 -10.25
C THR A 236 14.56 -1.78 -10.11
N TRP A 237 14.55 -3.06 -10.47
CA TRP A 237 15.76 -3.89 -10.53
C TRP A 237 16.18 -4.13 -11.97
N THR A 238 17.45 -3.90 -12.31
CA THR A 238 17.95 -4.19 -13.66
C THR A 238 19.18 -5.08 -13.61
N TRP A 239 19.18 -6.09 -14.48
CA TRP A 239 20.31 -6.99 -14.67
C TRP A 239 20.66 -7.09 -16.15
N THR A 240 21.96 -7.09 -16.48
CA THR A 240 22.45 -7.21 -17.86
C THR A 240 23.61 -8.18 -17.96
N GLN A 241 23.57 -9.08 -18.94
CA GLN A 241 24.71 -9.92 -19.32
C GLN A 241 24.74 -10.19 -20.83
N CYS A 242 25.96 -10.26 -21.38
CA CYS A 242 26.19 -10.62 -22.78
C CYS A 242 26.81 -12.00 -22.95
N GLY A 243 26.75 -12.50 -24.19
CA GLY A 243 27.34 -13.77 -24.62
C GLY A 243 26.34 -14.89 -24.87
N PHE A 244 25.04 -14.58 -24.84
CA PHE A 244 23.99 -15.51 -25.21
C PHE A 244 23.97 -15.75 -26.72
N LYS A 245 23.53 -16.95 -27.14
CA LYS A 245 23.48 -17.35 -28.55
C LYS A 245 22.20 -18.09 -28.84
N GLY A 246 21.48 -17.69 -29.88
CA GLY A 246 20.21 -18.32 -30.24
C GLY A 246 19.15 -18.08 -29.17
N ASP A 247 18.10 -18.90 -29.17
CA ASP A 247 16.98 -18.63 -28.28
C ASP A 247 17.32 -18.82 -26.80
N ILE A 248 16.76 -17.95 -25.97
CA ILE A 248 16.90 -17.96 -24.51
C ILE A 248 15.57 -18.29 -23.82
N TYR A 249 15.66 -18.61 -22.54
CA TYR A 249 14.56 -18.72 -21.61
C TYR A 249 14.84 -17.82 -20.41
N VAL A 250 13.79 -17.21 -19.89
CA VAL A 250 13.85 -16.31 -18.74
C VAL A 250 12.85 -16.75 -17.67
N ALA A 251 13.33 -17.07 -16.49
CA ALA A 251 12.48 -17.30 -15.32
C ALA A 251 12.75 -16.17 -14.32
N ALA A 252 11.77 -15.29 -14.18
CA ALA A 252 11.86 -14.06 -13.40
C ALA A 252 10.91 -14.12 -12.20
N HIS A 253 11.48 -14.08 -11.00
CA HIS A 253 10.78 -14.19 -9.73
C HIS A 253 11.20 -13.03 -8.82
N ALA A 254 10.26 -12.51 -8.06
CA ALA A 254 10.53 -11.56 -6.99
C ALA A 254 9.84 -11.96 -5.69
N VAL A 255 10.47 -11.67 -4.56
CA VAL A 255 9.74 -11.49 -3.30
C VAL A 255 9.38 -10.02 -3.23
N VAL A 256 8.10 -9.72 -3.10
CA VAL A 256 7.58 -8.35 -3.09
C VAL A 256 6.92 -8.06 -1.76
N TRP A 257 7.00 -6.81 -1.34
CA TRP A 257 6.30 -6.29 -0.18
C TRP A 257 5.16 -5.44 -0.68
N GLY A 258 3.92 -5.83 -0.37
CA GLY A 258 2.73 -5.03 -0.64
C GLY A 258 2.29 -4.30 0.61
N GLN A 259 1.86 -3.04 0.46
CA GLN A 259 1.18 -2.31 1.51
C GLN A 259 -0.17 -2.99 1.82
N VAL A 260 -0.40 -3.31 3.08
CA VAL A 260 -1.66 -3.89 3.57
C VAL A 260 -2.16 -3.09 4.78
N GLU A 261 -3.49 -3.06 4.94
CA GLU A 261 -4.08 -2.55 6.18
C GLU A 261 -3.66 -3.45 7.35
N CYS A 262 -3.11 -2.84 8.39
CA CYS A 262 -2.76 -3.60 9.59
C CYS A 262 -4.01 -4.11 10.28
N THR A 263 -4.15 -5.45 10.31
CA THR A 263 -5.02 -6.10 11.28
C THR A 263 -4.25 -6.23 12.60
N ASP A 264 -4.93 -6.04 13.74
CA ASP A 264 -4.40 -6.05 15.14
C ASP A 264 -3.43 -7.21 15.53
N ASN A 265 -3.20 -8.19 14.65
CA ASN A 265 -2.28 -9.32 14.86
C ASN A 265 -0.94 -9.21 14.10
N MET A 266 -0.67 -8.11 13.39
CA MET A 266 0.58 -7.93 12.62
C MET A 266 1.58 -6.97 13.30
N ILE A 267 1.26 -6.49 14.50
CA ILE A 267 2.14 -5.68 15.34
C ILE A 267 2.75 -6.61 16.40
N GLU A 268 3.98 -7.10 16.18
CA GLU A 268 4.86 -7.62 17.24
C GLU A 268 5.82 -6.52 17.73
#